data_AF-A0A961GKL8-F1
#
_entry.id   AF-A0A961GKL8-F1
#
_cell.length_a   1.000
_cell.length_b   1.000
_cell.length_c   1.000
_cell.angle_alpha   90.00
_cell.angle_beta   90.00
_cell.angle_gamma   90.00
#
_symmetry.space_group_name_H-M   'P 1'
#
loop_
_entity.id
_entity.type
_entity.pdbx_description
1 polymer ?
#
loop_
_entity_poly.entity_id
_entity_poly.type
_entity_poly.pdbx_seq_one_letter_code
_entity_poly.pdbx_strand_id
1 'polypeptide(L)'
;FAAIHELRSDLPVECITLSLPSFAGNHWSMVLGGLGDWVPDVGADLALHRLVLQTVQHGHEPATWILKTPGYLLMLDDLLAAYPDARIIQTHRDPAKTMPSTVSTTAMVQWLRTDEVDLDGLAALIGAVFTDALATVARRRADGTIPGIFGDVRFADLMADPVAAIGGAYAQIGRPLTDAHADAIRAYVRDKPRGKHGTHRYTAAEWGFDADAARAQLADYLSAFAVPLEP
;
A
#
# COMPACT_ATOMS: atom_id res chain seq x y z
N PHE A 1 -18.10 -3.49 4.97
CA PHE A 1 -17.03 -3.70 3.97
C PHE A 1 -17.15 -2.72 2.79
N ALA A 2 -18.22 -2.75 1.97
CA ALA A 2 -18.34 -1.89 0.77
C ALA A 2 -18.26 -0.36 1.02
N ALA A 3 -18.62 0.12 2.21
CA ALA A 3 -18.48 1.53 2.60
C ALA A 3 -17.03 1.96 2.94
N ILE A 4 -16.11 1.01 3.06
CA ILE A 4 -14.71 1.23 3.48
C ILE A 4 -13.74 0.76 2.38
N HIS A 5 -14.10 -0.32 1.67
CA HIS A 5 -13.34 -0.89 0.55
C HIS A 5 -14.30 -1.15 -0.62
N GLU A 6 -14.50 -0.15 -1.48
CA GLU A 6 -15.36 -0.25 -2.66
C GLU A 6 -14.72 -1.21 -3.67
N LEU A 7 -15.29 -2.42 -3.82
CA LEU A 7 -14.92 -3.39 -4.84
C LEU A 7 -15.96 -3.34 -5.95
N ARG A 8 -15.57 -2.84 -7.12
CA ARG A 8 -16.39 -2.80 -8.33
C ARG A 8 -15.62 -3.37 -9.50
N SER A 9 -16.33 -3.88 -10.49
CA SER A 9 -15.75 -4.47 -11.69
C SER A 9 -14.95 -3.49 -12.56
N ASP A 10 -15.18 -2.19 -12.39
CA ASP A 10 -14.59 -1.11 -13.18
C ASP A 10 -13.63 -0.23 -12.36
N LEU A 11 -13.31 -0.61 -11.13
CA LEU A 11 -12.35 0.11 -10.29
C LEU A 11 -11.03 -0.67 -10.16
N PRO A 12 -9.88 0.03 -10.07
CA PRO A 12 -8.63 -0.60 -9.70
C PRO A 12 -8.74 -1.28 -8.33
N VAL A 13 -8.18 -2.48 -8.22
CA VAL A 13 -8.12 -3.25 -6.97
C VAL A 13 -6.66 -3.58 -6.63
N GLU A 14 -6.40 -3.90 -5.37
CA GLU A 14 -5.07 -4.29 -4.92
C GLU A 14 -4.62 -5.64 -5.49
N CYS A 15 -3.32 -5.78 -5.79
CA CYS A 15 -2.79 -7.01 -6.36
C CYS A 15 -2.96 -8.24 -5.47
N ILE A 16 -3.12 -8.05 -4.15
CA ILE A 16 -3.41 -9.13 -3.20
C ILE A 16 -4.71 -9.85 -3.54
N THR A 17 -5.69 -9.20 -4.18
CA THR A 17 -6.94 -9.87 -4.58
C THR A 17 -6.74 -10.76 -5.81
N LEU A 18 -5.81 -10.37 -6.68
CA LEU A 18 -5.49 -11.08 -7.92
C LEU A 18 -4.75 -12.40 -7.64
N SER A 19 -3.90 -12.42 -6.62
CA SER A 19 -3.14 -13.61 -6.25
C SER A 19 -3.81 -14.48 -5.17
N LEU A 20 -5.00 -14.12 -4.66
CA LEU A 20 -5.75 -14.92 -3.67
C LEU A 20 -5.76 -16.43 -3.93
N PRO A 21 -6.00 -16.93 -5.17
CA PRO A 21 -6.04 -18.37 -5.44
C PRO A 21 -4.71 -19.10 -5.24
N SER A 22 -3.58 -18.39 -5.05
CA SER A 22 -2.27 -19.00 -4.80
C SER A 22 -2.18 -19.67 -3.44
N PHE A 23 -2.96 -19.20 -2.44
CA PHE A 23 -2.76 -19.52 -1.02
C PHE A 23 -1.33 -19.28 -0.51
N ALA A 24 -0.54 -18.47 -1.22
CA ALA A 24 0.89 -18.28 -1.01
C ALA A 24 1.25 -16.83 -0.65
N GLY A 25 0.39 -15.87 -0.94
CA GLY A 25 0.63 -14.46 -0.67
C GLY A 25 0.41 -14.03 0.78
N ASN A 26 1.06 -12.93 1.17
CA ASN A 26 0.95 -12.31 2.49
C ASN A 26 -0.49 -11.94 2.91
N HIS A 27 -1.45 -11.86 1.99
CA HIS A 27 -2.85 -11.61 2.35
C HIS A 27 -3.40 -12.65 3.34
N TRP A 28 -2.96 -13.90 3.25
CA TRP A 28 -3.47 -14.95 4.12
C TRP A 28 -3.08 -14.77 5.59
N SER A 29 -1.99 -14.03 5.88
CA SER A 29 -1.67 -13.64 7.26
C SER A 29 -2.69 -12.67 7.87
N MET A 30 -3.42 -11.94 7.04
CA MET A 30 -4.51 -11.05 7.47
C MET A 30 -5.82 -11.82 7.73
N VAL A 31 -6.01 -12.97 7.07
CA VAL A 31 -7.27 -13.72 7.03
C VAL A 31 -7.29 -14.85 8.05
N LEU A 32 -6.16 -15.53 8.25
CA LEU A 32 -6.08 -16.70 9.10
C LEU A 32 -5.91 -16.28 10.57
N GLY A 33 -6.83 -16.70 11.44
CA GLY A 33 -6.77 -16.44 12.89
C GLY A 33 -5.68 -17.23 13.64
N GLY A 34 -4.94 -18.08 12.94
CA GLY A 34 -3.78 -18.80 13.43
C GLY A 34 -2.97 -19.33 12.26
N LEU A 35 -1.71 -18.91 12.15
CA LEU A 35 -0.84 -19.29 11.03
C LEU A 35 -0.16 -20.66 11.26
N GLY A 36 -0.03 -21.11 12.51
CA GLY A 36 0.76 -22.31 12.81
C GLY A 36 2.15 -22.20 12.19
N ASP A 37 2.55 -23.24 11.46
CA ASP A 37 3.81 -23.27 10.71
C ASP A 37 3.67 -22.77 9.25
N TRP A 38 2.49 -22.27 8.86
CA TRP A 38 2.28 -21.73 7.51
C TRP A 38 3.04 -20.42 7.35
N VAL A 39 3.75 -20.32 6.23
CA VAL A 39 4.47 -19.12 5.81
C VAL A 39 4.16 -18.84 4.34
N PRO A 40 4.14 -17.56 3.91
CA PRO A 40 3.92 -17.23 2.52
C PRO A 40 5.06 -17.73 1.63
N ASP A 41 4.70 -18.29 0.47
CA ASP A 41 5.63 -18.54 -0.64
C ASP A 41 5.49 -17.37 -1.64
N VAL A 42 6.26 -16.32 -1.36
CA VAL A 42 6.24 -15.09 -2.17
C VAL A 42 6.60 -15.36 -3.63
N GLY A 43 7.49 -16.31 -3.89
CA GLY A 43 7.87 -16.69 -5.26
C GLY A 43 6.71 -17.30 -6.04
N ALA A 44 5.99 -18.25 -5.42
CA ALA A 44 4.78 -18.83 -6.02
C ALA A 44 3.67 -17.79 -6.22
N ASP A 45 3.48 -16.88 -5.26
CA ASP A 45 2.50 -15.79 -5.36
C ASP A 45 2.80 -14.85 -6.53
N LEU A 46 4.07 -14.42 -6.67
CA LEU A 46 4.51 -13.54 -7.75
C LEU A 46 4.48 -14.24 -9.13
N ALA A 47 4.68 -15.56 -9.17
CA ALA A 47 4.54 -16.35 -10.39
C ALA A 47 3.09 -16.40 -10.88
N LEU A 48 2.12 -16.66 -9.97
CA LEU A 48 0.70 -16.57 -10.31
C LEU A 48 0.32 -15.15 -10.71
N HIS A 49 0.79 -14.14 -9.97
CA HIS A 49 0.56 -12.74 -10.28
C HIS A 49 0.97 -12.41 -11.72
N ARG A 50 2.18 -12.82 -12.14
CA ARG A 50 2.68 -12.63 -13.50
C ARG A 50 1.79 -13.32 -14.54
N LEU A 51 1.39 -14.57 -14.28
CA LEU A 51 0.55 -15.34 -15.18
C LEU A 51 -0.80 -14.67 -15.41
N VAL A 52 -1.43 -14.15 -14.35
CA VAL A 52 -2.72 -13.46 -14.48
C VAL A 52 -2.57 -12.18 -15.31
N LEU A 53 -1.55 -11.35 -15.04
CA LEU A 53 -1.29 -10.14 -15.82
C LEU A 53 -1.05 -10.44 -17.31
N GLN A 54 -0.27 -11.47 -17.61
CA GLN A 54 -0.03 -11.92 -18.98
C GLN A 54 -1.31 -12.43 -19.65
N THR A 55 -2.16 -13.13 -18.89
CA THR A 55 -3.46 -13.63 -19.38
C THR A 55 -4.40 -12.48 -19.71
N VAL A 56 -4.50 -11.46 -18.84
CA VAL A 56 -5.35 -10.29 -19.09
C VAL A 56 -4.81 -9.43 -20.24
N GLN A 57 -3.49 -9.34 -20.38
CA GLN A 57 -2.85 -8.61 -21.50
C GLN A 57 -2.98 -9.35 -22.83
N HIS A 58 -3.21 -10.67 -22.82
CA HIS A 58 -3.22 -11.48 -24.02
C HIS A 58 -4.29 -11.00 -25.02
N GLY A 59 -3.87 -10.74 -26.26
CA GLY A 59 -4.76 -10.22 -27.31
C GLY A 59 -4.99 -8.70 -27.27
N HIS A 60 -4.36 -7.98 -26.33
CA HIS A 60 -4.38 -6.52 -26.24
C HIS A 60 -3.01 -5.91 -26.58
N GLU A 61 -3.01 -4.66 -27.06
CA GLU A 61 -1.78 -3.89 -27.32
C GLU A 61 -0.91 -3.77 -26.07
N PRO A 62 0.44 -3.85 -26.19
CA PRO A 62 1.34 -3.73 -25.06
C PRO A 62 1.06 -2.48 -24.22
N ALA A 63 0.85 -2.68 -22.90
CA ALA A 63 0.59 -1.60 -21.96
C ALA A 63 1.50 -1.68 -20.74
N THR A 64 1.72 -0.55 -20.08
CA THR A 64 2.38 -0.52 -18.76
C THR A 64 1.35 -0.81 -17.68
N TRP A 65 1.54 -1.89 -16.94
CA TRP A 65 0.72 -2.21 -15.77
C TRP A 65 0.96 -1.22 -14.63
N ILE A 66 -0.12 -0.71 -14.03
CA ILE A 66 -0.08 0.03 -12.78
C ILE A 66 -0.65 -0.89 -11.71
N LEU A 67 0.19 -1.25 -10.75
CA LEU A 67 -0.06 -2.26 -9.73
C LEU A 67 0.03 -1.61 -8.35
N LYS A 68 -0.73 -2.12 -7.38
CA LYS A 68 -0.73 -1.55 -6.03
C LYS A 68 -1.04 -2.59 -4.97
N THR A 69 -0.19 -2.68 -3.97
CA THR A 69 -0.54 -3.17 -2.63
C THR A 69 0.46 -2.59 -1.63
N PRO A 70 0.05 -2.19 -0.42
CA PRO A 70 0.99 -1.82 0.64
C PRO A 70 1.91 -2.99 1.01
N GLY A 71 1.48 -4.24 0.78
CA GLY A 71 2.27 -5.44 1.07
C GLY A 71 3.58 -5.54 0.28
N TYR A 72 3.73 -4.80 -0.83
CA TYR A 72 4.99 -4.77 -1.58
C TYR A 72 6.18 -4.25 -0.76
N LEU A 73 5.93 -3.42 0.27
CA LEU A 73 6.99 -2.97 1.18
C LEU A 73 7.66 -4.13 1.93
N LEU A 74 6.95 -5.24 2.12
CA LEU A 74 7.43 -6.42 2.86
C LEU A 74 8.18 -7.41 1.98
N MET A 75 8.12 -7.27 0.66
CA MET A 75 8.61 -8.25 -0.31
C MET A 75 9.31 -7.58 -1.50
N LEU A 76 9.94 -6.43 -1.25
CA LEU A 76 10.45 -5.59 -2.32
C LEU A 76 11.58 -6.27 -3.11
N ASP A 77 12.44 -7.05 -2.44
CA ASP A 77 13.50 -7.82 -3.11
C ASP A 77 12.92 -8.88 -4.06
N ASP A 78 11.94 -9.66 -3.60
CA ASP A 78 11.26 -10.65 -4.44
C ASP A 78 10.51 -10.00 -5.60
N LEU A 79 9.84 -8.87 -5.34
CA LEU A 79 9.15 -8.10 -6.36
C LEU A 79 10.11 -7.64 -7.47
N LEU A 80 11.25 -7.08 -7.09
CA LEU A 80 12.27 -6.58 -8.02
C LEU A 80 13.00 -7.73 -8.72
N ALA A 81 13.13 -8.90 -8.10
CA ALA A 81 13.63 -10.09 -8.77
C ALA A 81 12.63 -10.62 -9.83
N ALA A 82 11.32 -10.60 -9.51
CA ALA A 82 10.27 -11.04 -10.42
C ALA A 82 10.01 -10.05 -11.57
N TYR A 83 10.16 -8.75 -11.30
CA TYR A 83 9.99 -7.64 -12.25
C TYR A 83 11.21 -6.68 -12.19
N PRO A 84 12.35 -7.05 -12.81
CA PRO A 84 13.58 -6.25 -12.75
C PRO A 84 13.48 -4.86 -13.38
N ASP A 85 12.48 -4.66 -14.25
CA ASP A 85 12.18 -3.39 -14.91
C ASP A 85 11.11 -2.55 -14.18
N ALA A 86 10.64 -3.01 -13.00
CA ALA A 86 9.67 -2.29 -12.20
C ALA A 86 10.18 -0.92 -11.76
N ARG A 87 9.27 0.05 -11.80
CA ARG A 87 9.47 1.40 -11.26
C ARG A 87 8.53 1.58 -10.09
N ILE A 88 9.05 1.98 -8.95
CA ILE A 88 8.30 1.99 -7.70
C ILE A 88 7.85 3.40 -7.39
N ILE A 89 6.54 3.59 -7.21
CA ILE A 89 6.00 4.81 -6.59
C ILE A 89 5.71 4.47 -5.13
N GLN A 90 6.49 5.05 -4.21
CA GLN A 90 6.24 4.93 -2.78
C GLN A 90 5.36 6.10 -2.33
N THR A 91 4.22 5.77 -1.71
CA THR A 91 3.35 6.78 -1.12
C THR A 91 3.67 6.96 0.36
N HIS A 92 3.74 8.20 0.83
CA HIS A 92 4.10 8.56 2.19
C HIS A 92 2.98 9.32 2.88
N ARG A 93 2.75 9.02 4.16
CA ARG A 93 1.78 9.71 5.01
C ARG A 93 2.20 9.52 6.47
N ASP A 94 1.75 10.40 7.36
CA ASP A 94 2.03 10.29 8.79
C ASP A 94 1.65 8.89 9.32
N PRO A 95 2.60 8.11 9.87
CA PRO A 95 2.33 6.78 10.42
C PRO A 95 1.26 6.81 11.52
N ALA A 96 1.14 7.93 12.25
CA ALA A 96 0.10 8.11 13.24
C ALA A 96 -1.33 8.09 12.66
N LYS A 97 -1.48 8.38 11.35
CA LYS A 97 -2.76 8.32 10.64
C LYS A 97 -2.94 7.04 9.82
N THR A 98 -1.86 6.46 9.31
CA THR A 98 -1.96 5.26 8.45
C THR A 98 -2.07 3.97 9.25
N MET A 99 -1.31 3.80 10.34
CA MET A 99 -1.30 2.54 11.10
C MET A 99 -2.68 2.18 11.66
N PRO A 100 -3.44 3.10 12.30
CA PRO A 100 -4.79 2.78 12.78
C PRO A 100 -5.75 2.43 11.63
N SER A 101 -5.58 3.06 10.46
CA SER A 101 -6.38 2.74 9.27
C SER A 101 -6.10 1.32 8.78
N THR A 102 -4.84 0.88 8.82
CA THR A 102 -4.45 -0.48 8.45
C THR A 102 -5.03 -1.50 9.43
N VAL A 103 -4.93 -1.24 10.74
CA VAL A 103 -5.54 -2.08 11.78
C VAL A 103 -7.05 -2.19 11.58
N SER A 104 -7.73 -1.06 11.40
CA SER A 104 -9.18 -1.03 11.16
C SER A 104 -9.56 -1.84 9.91
N THR A 105 -8.79 -1.75 8.83
CA THR A 105 -9.08 -2.47 7.58
C THR A 105 -8.88 -3.97 7.75
N THR A 106 -7.81 -4.39 8.44
CA THR A 106 -7.54 -5.81 8.69
C THR A 106 -8.57 -6.42 9.64
N ALA A 107 -8.92 -5.72 10.73
CA ALA A 107 -9.97 -6.14 11.64
C ALA A 107 -11.30 -6.33 10.91
N MET A 108 -11.64 -5.42 9.99
CA MET A 108 -12.83 -5.56 9.14
C MET A 108 -12.80 -6.80 8.23
N VAL A 109 -11.63 -7.20 7.72
CA VAL A 109 -11.49 -8.43 6.92
C VAL A 109 -11.69 -9.67 7.80
N GLN A 110 -11.20 -9.65 9.04
CA GLN A 110 -11.37 -10.74 9.99
C GLN A 110 -12.82 -10.84 10.49
N TRP A 111 -13.48 -9.72 10.79
CA TRP A 111 -14.88 -9.69 11.22
C TRP A 111 -15.88 -10.25 10.18
N LEU A 112 -15.47 -10.42 8.93
CA LEU A 112 -16.29 -11.14 7.94
C LEU A 112 -16.38 -12.66 8.23
N ARG A 113 -15.55 -13.18 9.15
CA ARG A 113 -15.35 -14.61 9.38
C ARG A 113 -15.37 -15.00 10.86
N THR A 114 -15.21 -14.04 11.77
CA THR A 114 -15.24 -14.26 13.22
C THR A 114 -15.93 -13.07 13.91
N ASP A 115 -16.68 -13.35 14.99
CA ASP A 115 -17.24 -12.31 15.85
C ASP A 115 -16.19 -11.76 16.84
N GLU A 116 -15.10 -12.49 17.03
CA GLU A 116 -14.00 -12.15 17.94
C GLU A 116 -12.72 -11.85 17.15
N VAL A 117 -12.19 -10.64 17.31
CA VAL A 117 -10.92 -10.19 16.74
C VAL A 117 -10.04 -9.68 17.86
N ASP A 118 -8.82 -10.21 17.96
CA ASP A 118 -7.78 -9.71 18.87
C ASP A 118 -7.20 -8.39 18.32
N LEU A 119 -7.87 -7.28 18.64
CA LEU A 119 -7.50 -5.95 18.16
C LEU A 119 -6.14 -5.50 18.70
N ASP A 120 -5.82 -5.85 19.95
CA ASP A 120 -4.56 -5.45 20.59
C ASP A 120 -3.37 -6.19 19.96
N GLY A 121 -3.49 -7.51 19.80
CA GLY A 121 -2.49 -8.32 19.10
C GLY A 121 -2.33 -7.91 17.63
N LEU A 122 -3.43 -7.62 16.95
CA LEU A 122 -3.41 -7.13 15.57
C LEU A 122 -2.75 -5.75 15.43
N ALA A 123 -3.05 -4.82 16.34
CA ALA A 123 -2.43 -3.50 16.37
C ALA A 123 -0.92 -3.59 16.63
N ALA A 124 -0.50 -4.41 17.59
CA ALA A 124 0.91 -4.66 17.87
C ALA A 124 1.63 -5.26 16.66
N LEU A 125 1.05 -6.28 16.00
CA LEU A 125 1.63 -6.94 14.84
C LEU A 125 1.77 -5.98 13.65
N ILE A 126 0.68 -5.28 13.28
CA ILE A 126 0.70 -4.34 12.15
C ILE A 126 1.66 -3.19 12.43
N GLY A 127 1.66 -2.66 13.65
CA GLY A 127 2.60 -1.62 14.07
C GLY A 127 4.04 -2.07 13.91
N ALA A 128 4.41 -3.24 14.44
CA ALA A 128 5.76 -3.78 14.33
C ALA A 128 6.18 -4.01 12.87
N VAL A 129 5.34 -4.70 12.08
CA VAL A 129 5.65 -5.07 10.69
C VAL A 129 5.81 -3.84 9.80
N PHE A 130 4.90 -2.88 9.87
CA PHE A 130 5.00 -1.69 9.01
C PHE A 130 6.06 -0.69 9.48
N THR A 131 6.29 -0.57 10.80
CA THR A 131 7.43 0.22 11.31
C THR A 131 8.74 -0.34 10.78
N ASP A 132 8.97 -1.65 10.92
CA ASP A 132 10.19 -2.29 10.43
C ASP A 132 10.34 -2.12 8.92
N ALA A 133 9.27 -2.35 8.15
CA ALA A 133 9.29 -2.22 6.70
C ALA A 133 9.63 -0.80 6.23
N LEU A 134 8.99 0.22 6.82
CA LEU A 134 9.24 1.62 6.47
C LEU A 134 10.67 2.04 6.84
N ALA A 135 11.15 1.67 8.03
CA ALA A 135 12.50 1.96 8.49
C ALA A 135 13.55 1.25 7.62
N THR A 136 13.33 -0.04 7.31
CA THR A 136 14.22 -0.84 6.47
C THR A 136 14.27 -0.29 5.04
N VAL A 137 13.13 0.05 4.42
CA VAL A 137 13.12 0.66 3.09
C VAL A 137 13.82 2.02 3.10
N ALA A 138 13.58 2.86 4.11
CA ALA A 138 14.25 4.17 4.24
C ALA A 138 15.77 4.02 4.29
N ARG A 139 16.26 3.15 5.19
CA ARG A 139 17.69 2.87 5.36
C ARG A 139 18.30 2.30 4.08
N ARG A 140 17.66 1.29 3.47
CA ARG A 140 18.17 0.62 2.27
C ARG A 140 18.16 1.52 1.02
N ARG A 141 17.23 2.47 0.95
CA ARG A 141 17.25 3.51 -0.10
C ARG A 141 18.37 4.50 0.12
N ALA A 142 18.66 4.87 1.38
CA ALA A 142 19.74 5.80 1.71
C ALA A 142 21.14 5.21 1.48
N ASP A 143 21.35 3.92 1.78
CA ASP A 143 22.63 3.22 1.58
C ASP A 143 22.78 2.61 0.17
N GLY A 144 21.73 2.63 -0.65
CA GLY A 144 21.73 2.12 -2.03
C GLY A 144 21.68 0.60 -2.15
N THR A 145 21.35 -0.13 -1.08
CA THR A 145 21.29 -1.60 -1.07
C THR A 145 19.98 -2.18 -1.62
N ILE A 146 19.02 -1.33 -1.96
CA ILE A 146 17.81 -1.76 -2.67
C ILE A 146 17.93 -1.40 -4.16
N PRO A 147 17.92 -2.40 -5.07
CA PRO A 147 17.94 -2.09 -6.49
C PRO A 147 16.60 -1.46 -6.89
N GLY A 148 16.59 -0.55 -7.85
CA GLY A 148 15.33 -0.02 -8.40
C GLY A 148 15.29 1.50 -8.52
N ILE A 149 14.26 1.97 -9.21
CA ILE A 149 14.03 3.38 -9.46
C ILE A 149 12.76 3.78 -8.72
N PHE A 150 12.89 4.74 -7.82
CA PHE A 150 11.85 5.15 -6.89
C PHE A 150 11.38 6.57 -7.18
N GLY A 151 10.07 6.77 -7.14
CA GLY A 151 9.42 8.07 -7.06
C GLY A 151 8.56 8.16 -5.81
N ASP A 152 8.51 9.34 -5.21
CA ASP A 152 7.89 9.55 -3.90
C ASP A 152 6.67 10.46 -4.02
N VAL A 153 5.54 10.03 -3.47
CA VAL A 153 4.30 10.83 -3.41
C VAL A 153 3.91 10.99 -1.95
N ARG A 154 3.98 12.22 -1.43
CA ARG A 154 3.46 12.53 -0.10
C ARG A 154 1.96 12.76 -0.18
N PHE A 155 1.22 12.26 0.80
CA PHE A 155 -0.22 12.46 0.87
C PHE A 155 -0.58 13.95 0.90
N ALA A 156 0.16 14.76 1.66
CA ALA A 156 -0.05 16.21 1.70
C ALA A 156 0.09 16.87 0.32
N ASP A 157 1.15 16.55 -0.42
CA ASP A 157 1.40 17.06 -1.77
C ASP A 157 0.29 16.61 -2.73
N LEU A 158 -0.10 15.34 -2.65
CA LEU A 158 -1.19 14.77 -3.46
C LEU A 158 -2.53 15.45 -3.18
N MET A 159 -2.81 15.81 -1.93
CA MET A 159 -4.04 16.51 -1.56
C MET A 159 -4.04 17.98 -1.99
N ALA A 160 -2.86 18.61 -2.05
CA ALA A 160 -2.72 20.01 -2.46
C ALA A 160 -2.78 20.17 -3.99
N ASP A 161 -1.98 19.38 -4.72
CA ASP A 161 -1.97 19.36 -6.18
C ASP A 161 -1.63 17.94 -6.69
N PRO A 162 -2.65 17.13 -7.05
CA PRO A 162 -2.44 15.79 -7.54
C PRO A 162 -1.60 15.71 -8.82
N VAL A 163 -1.71 16.70 -9.72
CA VAL A 163 -0.98 16.68 -10.99
C VAL A 163 0.50 16.94 -10.74
N ALA A 164 0.81 17.94 -9.90
CA ALA A 164 2.19 18.25 -9.54
C ALA A 164 2.84 17.09 -8.75
N ALA A 165 2.13 16.51 -7.77
CA ALA A 165 2.65 15.42 -6.95
C ALA A 165 2.96 14.16 -7.79
N ILE A 166 2.02 13.74 -8.65
CA ILE A 166 2.24 12.58 -9.53
C ILE A 166 3.32 12.89 -10.56
N GLY A 167 3.36 14.11 -11.11
CA GLY A 167 4.37 14.55 -12.07
C GLY A 167 5.78 14.49 -11.51
N GLY A 168 5.97 14.93 -10.25
CA GLY A 168 7.24 14.84 -9.54
C GLY A 168 7.72 13.39 -9.39
N ALA A 169 6.85 12.50 -8.93
CA ALA A 169 7.17 11.08 -8.80
C ALA A 169 7.48 10.42 -10.16
N TYR A 170 6.72 10.78 -11.21
CA TYR A 170 6.95 10.32 -12.57
C TYR A 170 8.32 10.75 -13.11
N ALA A 171 8.74 11.99 -12.87
CA ALA A 171 10.05 12.49 -13.26
C ALA A 171 11.18 11.70 -12.57
N GLN A 172 11.05 11.39 -11.28
CA GLN A 172 12.02 10.59 -10.53
C GLN A 172 12.18 9.17 -11.08
N ILE A 173 11.10 8.58 -11.63
CA ILE A 173 11.15 7.28 -12.29
C ILE A 173 11.38 7.35 -13.82
N GLY A 174 11.75 8.51 -14.35
CA GLY A 174 12.00 8.70 -15.79
C GLY A 174 10.78 8.41 -16.66
N ARG A 175 9.57 8.75 -16.19
CA ARG A 175 8.32 8.70 -16.98
C ARG A 175 7.81 10.11 -17.24
N PRO A 176 7.36 10.41 -18.47
CA PRO A 176 6.69 11.68 -18.75
C PRO A 176 5.25 11.65 -18.23
N LEU A 177 4.82 12.76 -17.62
CA LEU A 177 3.42 13.06 -17.40
C LEU A 177 2.95 13.96 -18.56
N THR A 178 2.03 13.46 -19.38
CA THR A 178 1.51 14.18 -20.55
C THR A 178 0.33 15.07 -20.15
N ASP A 179 -0.04 16.02 -21.01
CA ASP A 179 -1.23 16.85 -20.79
C ASP A 179 -2.51 16.01 -20.67
N ALA A 180 -2.61 14.94 -21.46
CA ALA A 180 -3.72 13.99 -21.36
C ALA A 180 -3.79 13.29 -19.99
N HIS A 181 -2.64 12.94 -19.39
CA HIS A 181 -2.60 12.41 -18.02
C HIS A 181 -3.05 13.48 -17.01
N ALA A 182 -2.55 14.71 -17.14
CA ALA A 182 -2.93 15.81 -16.25
C ALA A 182 -4.43 16.08 -16.28
N ASP A 183 -5.02 16.10 -17.48
CA ASP A 183 -6.46 16.33 -17.66
C ASP A 183 -7.30 15.18 -17.11
N ALA A 184 -6.87 13.93 -17.30
CA ALA A 184 -7.53 12.77 -16.70
C ALA A 184 -7.51 12.83 -15.16
N ILE A 185 -6.38 13.22 -14.56
CA ILE A 185 -6.25 13.39 -13.10
C ILE A 185 -7.19 14.50 -12.60
N ARG A 186 -7.19 15.68 -13.26
CA ARG A 186 -8.07 16.80 -12.89
C ARG A 186 -9.55 16.42 -13.02
N ALA A 187 -9.90 15.71 -14.10
CA ALA A 187 -11.26 15.23 -14.31
C ALA A 187 -11.68 14.26 -13.21
N TYR A 188 -10.85 13.26 -12.89
CA TYR A 188 -11.12 12.32 -11.80
C TYR A 188 -11.34 13.04 -10.46
N VAL A 189 -10.49 14.01 -10.11
CA VAL A 189 -10.60 14.76 -8.85
C VAL A 189 -11.88 15.59 -8.80
N ARG A 190 -12.25 16.25 -9.90
CA ARG A 190 -13.49 17.03 -10.01
C ARG A 190 -14.73 16.15 -9.87
N ASP A 191 -14.72 14.98 -10.49
CA ASP A 191 -15.91 14.11 -10.60
C ASP A 191 -16.03 13.13 -9.43
N LYS A 192 -15.02 13.03 -8.55
CA LYS A 192 -15.02 12.15 -7.38
C LYS A 192 -16.06 12.60 -6.35
N PRO A 193 -17.02 11.73 -5.96
CA PRO A 193 -17.98 12.05 -4.91
C PRO A 193 -17.28 12.38 -3.59
N ARG A 194 -17.49 13.59 -3.04
CA ARG A 194 -17.00 13.97 -1.71
C ARG A 194 -17.89 13.31 -0.64
N GLY A 195 -17.28 12.73 0.40
CA GLY A 195 -18.01 12.24 1.59
C GLY A 195 -18.35 10.75 1.67
N LYS A 196 -17.67 9.87 0.92
CA LYS A 196 -17.94 8.42 0.96
C LYS A 196 -17.33 7.63 2.13
N HIS A 197 -16.45 8.24 2.94
CA HIS A 197 -15.88 7.55 4.09
C HIS A 197 -16.85 7.72 5.26
N GLY A 198 -17.52 6.62 5.65
CA GLY A 198 -18.37 6.60 6.83
C GLY A 198 -17.61 7.00 8.09
N THR A 199 -18.33 7.49 9.10
CA THR A 199 -17.77 7.77 10.43
C THR A 199 -17.26 6.45 11.03
N HIS A 200 -15.94 6.30 11.12
CA HIS A 200 -15.33 5.17 11.82
C HIS A 200 -15.78 5.20 13.29
N ARG A 201 -16.31 4.07 13.77
CA ARG A 201 -16.93 3.96 15.11
C ARG A 201 -15.92 3.71 16.24
N TYR A 202 -14.63 3.61 15.90
CA TYR A 202 -13.54 3.32 16.82
C TYR A 202 -12.40 4.33 16.59
N THR A 203 -11.80 4.78 17.68
CA THR A 203 -10.66 5.69 17.65
C THR A 203 -9.35 4.92 17.84
N ALA A 204 -8.29 5.34 17.17
CA ALA A 204 -6.98 4.70 17.26
C ALA A 204 -6.49 4.51 18.71
N ALA A 205 -6.80 5.48 19.58
CA ALA A 205 -6.42 5.47 20.98
C ALA A 205 -7.10 4.35 21.79
N GLU A 206 -8.30 3.90 21.39
CA GLU A 206 -9.01 2.78 22.03
C GLU A 206 -8.32 1.42 21.78
N TRP A 207 -7.37 1.35 20.84
CA TRP A 207 -6.58 0.15 20.54
C TRP A 207 -5.13 0.25 21.04
N GLY A 208 -4.88 1.13 22.02
CA GLY A 208 -3.54 1.33 22.59
C GLY A 208 -2.53 1.98 21.64
N PHE A 209 -2.99 2.60 20.54
CA PHE A 209 -2.10 3.24 19.58
C PHE A 209 -1.55 4.55 20.13
N ASP A 210 -0.22 4.61 20.30
CA ASP A 210 0.52 5.81 20.66
C ASP A 210 1.12 6.49 19.42
N ALA A 211 0.51 7.63 19.04
CA ALA A 211 0.93 8.43 17.89
C ALA A 211 2.35 8.98 18.04
N ASP A 212 2.75 9.38 19.24
CA ASP A 212 4.06 9.98 19.49
C ASP A 212 5.14 8.91 19.46
N ALA A 213 4.86 7.73 20.03
CA ALA A 213 5.76 6.57 19.92
C ALA A 213 5.96 6.15 18.45
N ALA A 214 4.89 6.06 17.65
CA ALA A 214 4.98 5.71 16.24
C ALA A 214 5.82 6.72 15.45
N ARG A 215 5.64 8.02 15.69
CA ARG A 215 6.43 9.09 15.07
C ARG A 215 7.90 9.05 15.51
N ALA A 216 8.16 8.79 16.79
CA ALA A 216 9.52 8.69 17.30
C ALA A 216 10.28 7.50 16.69
N GLN A 217 9.63 6.34 16.59
CA GLN A 217 10.22 5.15 15.95
C GLN A 217 10.53 5.35 14.47
N LEU A 218 9.75 6.18 13.78
CA LEU A 218 9.88 6.46 12.35
C LEU A 218 10.45 7.86 12.06
N ALA A 219 11.13 8.49 13.02
CA ALA A 219 11.66 9.85 12.85
C ALA A 219 12.62 9.97 11.65
N ASP A 220 13.50 8.97 11.47
CA ASP A 220 14.42 8.92 10.33
C ASP A 220 13.69 8.76 9.00
N TYR A 221 12.64 7.93 8.95
CA TYR A 221 11.77 7.77 7.77
C TYR A 221 11.04 9.08 7.44
N LEU A 222 10.43 9.71 8.45
CA LEU A 222 9.71 10.97 8.31
C LEU A 222 10.63 12.07 7.77
N SER A 223 11.84 12.16 8.31
CA SER A 223 12.87 13.11 7.87
C SER A 223 13.37 12.81 6.46
N ALA A 224 13.77 11.57 6.18
CA ALA A 224 14.34 11.15 4.89
C ALA A 224 13.38 11.41 3.72
N PHE A 225 12.08 11.25 3.95
CA PHE A 225 11.05 11.47 2.93
C PHE A 225 10.30 12.79 3.11
N ALA A 226 10.68 13.66 4.03
CA ALA A 226 10.01 14.93 4.33
C ALA A 226 8.49 14.78 4.48
N VAL A 227 8.05 13.77 5.23
CA VAL A 227 6.64 13.45 5.44
C VAL A 227 6.05 14.43 6.46
N PRO A 228 5.04 15.24 6.09
CA PRO A 228 4.40 16.15 7.05
C PRO A 228 3.63 15.39 8.12
N LEU A 229 3.71 15.88 9.36
CA LEU A 229 2.87 15.38 10.45
C LEU A 229 1.45 15.92 10.30
N GLU A 230 0.48 15.04 10.45
CA GLU A 230 -0.94 15.40 10.39
C GLU A 230 -1.48 15.66 11.81
N PRO A 231 -2.32 16.70 12.00
CA PRO A 231 -2.96 16.98 13.28
C PRO A 231 -3.89 15.84 13.69
#